data_AF-A0A377U288-F1
#
_entry.id   AF-A0A377U288-F1
#
_cell.length_a   1.000
_cell.length_b   1.000
_cell.length_c   1.000
_cell.angle_alpha   90.00
_cell.angle_beta   90.00
_cell.angle_gamma   90.00
#
_symmetry.space_group_name_H-M   'P 1'
#
loop_
_entity.id
_entity.type
_entity.pdbx_description
1 polymer ?
#
loop_
_entity_poly.entity_id
_entity_poly.type
_entity_poly.pdbx_seq_one_letter_code
_entity_poly.pdbx_strand_id
1 'polypeptide(L)'
;MRCISSRPVGRWCSSTAKWVVLWSANPLNTLKIAWNASDEQGIPWFDRLRQSGKRLICIDPMRSETVDFFGDSMEWIAPHMGTDVALMLGIAHTLVENDWQDDAFLTRCTSGYDIFARYLTGESDGVAKTAEWAAAICGVKADKIRELAQLFHENTTMLMAGWGMQRQQYGEQKHWMLVTLAAMLGQIGTPGGGFGLSYHFANGGNPTRRAAVLGSMQGSVAGGVDAVEKIPVARIVEALENPGAEYQHNGMARRFPDIRFIWWAGGANFTHHQDTNRLIQAWQKPELIVISECFWTAAARHADIVLPATTSFERNDLT
;
A
#
# COMPACT_ATOMS: atom_id res chain seq x y z
N MET A 1 11.46 -5.62 -14.09
CA MET A 1 10.15 -6.32 -14.04
C MET A 1 9.20 -5.60 -14.99
N ARG A 2 8.81 -6.23 -16.10
CA ARG A 2 7.76 -5.69 -16.99
C ARG A 2 6.42 -6.00 -16.34
N CYS A 3 5.65 -4.97 -15.98
CA CYS A 3 4.27 -5.14 -15.53
C CYS A 3 3.48 -5.93 -16.59
N ILE A 4 3.01 -7.12 -16.21
CA ILE A 4 2.05 -7.88 -16.99
C ILE A 4 0.71 -7.14 -16.85
N SER A 5 0.42 -6.22 -17.76
CA SER A 5 -0.92 -5.81 -18.18
C SER A 5 -0.81 -4.73 -19.25
N SER A 6 -0.94 -5.12 -20.53
CA SER A 6 -1.06 -4.21 -21.68
C SER A 6 -2.53 -3.87 -22.00
N ARG A 7 -3.47 -4.10 -21.07
CA ARG A 7 -4.90 -3.82 -21.27
C ARG A 7 -5.33 -2.59 -20.45
N PRO A 8 -6.12 -1.66 -21.03
CA PRO A 8 -6.46 -0.40 -20.40
C PRO A 8 -7.20 -0.62 -19.06
N VAL A 9 -6.59 -0.13 -17.98
CA VAL A 9 -6.91 -0.41 -16.57
C VAL A 9 -8.17 0.31 -16.08
N GLY A 10 -9.08 0.77 -16.94
CA GLY A 10 -10.26 1.58 -16.54
C GLY A 10 -11.62 1.00 -16.83
N ARG A 11 -11.70 -0.32 -16.99
CA ARG A 11 -12.96 -1.01 -17.26
C ARG A 11 -13.52 -1.78 -16.06
N TRP A 12 -13.07 -1.58 -14.83
CA TRP A 12 -13.57 -2.34 -13.65
C TRP A 12 -15.07 -2.19 -13.45
N CYS A 13 -15.60 -0.98 -13.59
CA CYS A 13 -17.05 -0.74 -13.54
C CYS A 13 -17.81 -1.47 -14.67
N SER A 14 -17.19 -1.61 -15.85
CA SER A 14 -17.73 -2.37 -17.00
C SER A 14 -17.23 -3.82 -17.08
N SER A 15 -16.50 -4.28 -16.07
CA SER A 15 -15.88 -5.61 -16.06
C SER A 15 -16.87 -6.63 -15.51
N THR A 16 -16.59 -7.90 -15.77
CA THR A 16 -17.33 -9.04 -15.25
C THR A 16 -17.17 -9.24 -13.75
N ALA A 17 -16.39 -8.40 -13.05
CA ALA A 17 -16.33 -8.39 -11.59
C ALA A 17 -17.76 -8.29 -11.02
N LYS A 18 -18.16 -9.30 -10.25
CA LYS A 18 -19.42 -9.29 -9.51
C LYS A 18 -19.24 -8.70 -8.12
N TRP A 19 -18.05 -8.88 -7.54
CA TRP A 19 -17.66 -8.39 -6.23
C TRP A 19 -16.44 -7.48 -6.31
N VAL A 20 -16.50 -6.36 -5.59
CA VAL A 20 -15.35 -5.47 -5.39
C VAL A 20 -15.11 -5.34 -3.89
N VAL A 21 -13.88 -5.64 -3.47
CA VAL A 21 -13.47 -5.58 -2.07
C VAL A 21 -12.48 -4.44 -1.91
N LEU A 22 -12.83 -3.43 -1.12
CA LEU A 22 -11.92 -2.38 -0.67
C LEU A 22 -11.29 -2.81 0.65
N TRP A 23 -10.00 -3.12 0.64
CA TRP A 23 -9.28 -3.61 1.82
C TRP A 23 -8.28 -2.57 2.30
N SER A 24 -8.45 -2.04 3.51
CA SER A 24 -7.59 -0.97 4.07
C SER A 24 -7.47 0.25 3.15
N ALA A 25 -8.57 0.64 2.49
CA ALA A 25 -8.59 1.69 1.46
C ALA A 25 -9.76 2.67 1.65
N ASN A 26 -9.46 3.98 1.62
CA ASN A 26 -10.44 5.06 1.65
C ASN A 26 -10.29 5.98 0.40
N PRO A 27 -10.62 5.48 -0.81
CA PRO A 27 -10.42 6.19 -2.06
C PRO A 27 -11.13 7.55 -2.15
N LEU A 28 -12.29 7.73 -1.50
CA LEU A 28 -13.00 9.03 -1.51
C LEU A 28 -12.19 10.15 -0.83
N ASN A 29 -11.31 9.80 0.10
CA ASN A 29 -10.36 10.75 0.68
C ASN A 29 -9.11 10.90 -0.19
N THR A 30 -8.50 9.76 -0.56
CA THR A 30 -7.13 9.74 -1.10
C THR A 30 -7.04 10.07 -2.59
N LEU A 31 -8.13 9.98 -3.35
CA LEU A 31 -8.16 10.31 -4.78
C LEU A 31 -8.21 11.81 -5.09
N LYS A 32 -8.42 12.65 -4.07
CA LYS A 32 -8.39 14.12 -4.20
C LYS A 32 -6.98 14.64 -4.53
N ILE A 33 -5.95 13.83 -4.31
CA ILE A 33 -4.54 14.19 -4.50
C ILE A 33 -3.88 13.24 -5.50
N ALA A 34 -2.97 13.79 -6.31
CA ALA A 34 -2.11 13.04 -7.21
C ALA A 34 -0.67 13.56 -7.11
N TRP A 35 0.27 12.79 -7.66
CA TRP A 35 1.68 13.21 -7.74
C TRP A 35 1.88 14.37 -8.73
N ASN A 36 1.12 14.37 -9.83
CA ASN A 36 1.04 15.46 -10.79
C ASN A 36 -0.28 16.23 -10.61
N ALA A 37 -0.59 17.15 -11.53
CA ALA A 37 -1.93 17.73 -11.62
C ALA A 37 -2.99 16.63 -11.67
N SER A 38 -3.90 16.63 -10.68
CA SER A 38 -4.95 15.61 -10.59
C SER A 38 -5.97 15.83 -11.71
N ASP A 39 -6.35 14.75 -12.38
CA ASP A 39 -7.47 14.76 -13.34
C ASP A 39 -8.83 14.56 -12.65
N GLU A 40 -8.82 14.29 -11.35
CA GLU A 40 -9.95 13.99 -10.45
C GLU A 40 -10.93 12.93 -10.97
N GLN A 41 -10.57 12.19 -12.01
CA GLN A 41 -11.47 11.28 -12.71
C GLN A 41 -11.74 10.00 -11.91
N GLY A 42 -10.94 9.70 -10.87
CA GLY A 42 -11.15 8.55 -10.00
C GLY A 42 -12.50 8.59 -9.28
N ILE A 43 -12.90 9.75 -8.73
CA ILE A 43 -14.17 9.89 -8.00
C ILE A 43 -15.39 9.59 -8.90
N PRO A 44 -15.50 10.15 -10.13
CA PRO A 44 -16.54 9.75 -11.09
C PRO A 44 -16.61 8.24 -11.38
N TRP A 45 -15.49 7.52 -11.37
CA TRP A 45 -15.50 6.07 -11.56
C TRP A 45 -16.06 5.32 -10.34
N PHE A 46 -15.80 5.80 -9.13
CA PHE A 46 -16.41 5.26 -7.91
C PHE A 46 -17.93 5.53 -7.87
N ASP A 47 -18.40 6.67 -8.38
CA ASP A 47 -19.84 6.92 -8.54
C ASP A 47 -20.50 5.97 -9.55
N ARG A 48 -19.84 5.69 -10.68
CA ARG A 48 -20.30 4.65 -11.62
C ARG A 48 -20.31 3.26 -10.98
N LEU A 49 -19.30 2.94 -10.16
CA LEU A 49 -19.26 1.68 -9.41
C LEU A 49 -20.48 1.57 -8.48
N ARG A 50 -20.82 2.65 -7.78
CA ARG A 50 -22.02 2.71 -6.90
C ARG A 50 -23.30 2.44 -7.68
N GLN A 51 -23.42 2.97 -8.89
CA GLN A 51 -24.59 2.80 -9.76
C GLN A 51 -24.62 1.46 -10.51
N SER A 52 -23.54 0.67 -10.46
CA SER A 52 -23.40 -0.54 -11.28
C SER A 52 -24.18 -1.76 -10.76
N GLY A 53 -24.73 -1.69 -9.54
CA GLY A 53 -25.39 -2.82 -8.88
C GLY A 53 -24.46 -3.96 -8.46
N LYS A 54 -23.14 -3.75 -8.55
CA LYS A 54 -22.14 -4.70 -8.05
C LYS A 54 -22.18 -4.78 -6.53
N ARG A 55 -21.80 -5.93 -5.99
CA ARG A 55 -21.70 -6.13 -4.54
C ARG A 55 -20.37 -5.58 -4.05
N LEU A 56 -20.40 -4.75 -3.01
CA LEU A 56 -19.23 -4.06 -2.49
C LEU A 56 -18.98 -4.47 -1.04
N ILE A 57 -17.72 -4.72 -0.70
CA ILE A 57 -17.30 -5.00 0.67
C ILE A 57 -16.16 -4.04 1.01
N CYS A 58 -16.22 -3.41 2.18
CA CYS A 58 -15.09 -2.72 2.79
C CYS A 58 -14.60 -3.52 3.99
N ILE A 59 -13.34 -3.95 3.92
CA ILE A 59 -12.63 -4.56 5.05
C ILE A 59 -11.68 -3.50 5.60
N ASP A 60 -12.12 -2.84 6.66
CA ASP A 60 -11.37 -1.78 7.32
C ASP A 60 -11.82 -1.65 8.78
N PRO A 61 -10.92 -1.53 9.76
CA PRO A 61 -11.29 -1.27 11.15
C PRO A 61 -12.06 0.04 11.34
N MET A 62 -11.93 1.00 10.43
CA MET A 62 -12.63 2.30 10.47
C MET A 62 -13.73 2.36 9.41
N ARG A 63 -14.95 2.74 9.83
CA ARG A 63 -16.03 3.11 8.92
C ARG A 63 -15.71 4.46 8.26
N SER A 64 -15.16 4.42 7.05
CA SER A 64 -14.65 5.61 6.35
C SER A 64 -15.72 6.34 5.53
N GLU A 65 -15.41 7.55 5.05
CA GLU A 65 -16.29 8.30 4.14
C GLU A 65 -16.58 7.56 2.82
N THR A 66 -15.72 6.62 2.42
CA THR A 66 -16.00 5.71 1.30
C THR A 66 -17.18 4.78 1.63
N VAL A 67 -17.26 4.27 2.87
CA VAL A 67 -18.41 3.48 3.34
C VAL A 67 -19.69 4.30 3.30
N ASP A 68 -19.65 5.55 3.77
CA ASP A 68 -20.79 6.44 3.73
C ASP A 68 -21.23 6.78 2.30
N PHE A 69 -20.28 6.99 1.38
CA PHE A 69 -20.56 7.27 -0.02
C PHE A 69 -21.34 6.15 -0.73
N PHE A 70 -20.96 4.90 -0.45
CA PHE A 70 -21.63 3.73 -1.01
C PHE A 70 -22.93 3.35 -0.27
N GLY A 71 -23.08 3.75 0.99
CA GLY A 71 -24.27 3.47 1.79
C GLY A 71 -24.62 1.98 1.80
N ASP A 72 -25.90 1.67 1.63
CA ASP A 72 -26.43 0.29 1.69
C ASP A 72 -25.88 -0.65 0.60
N SER A 73 -25.22 -0.11 -0.43
CA SER A 73 -24.59 -0.93 -1.48
C SER A 73 -23.25 -1.56 -1.04
N MET A 74 -22.69 -1.14 0.09
CA MET A 74 -21.44 -1.65 0.62
C MET A 74 -21.58 -2.24 2.02
N GLU A 75 -21.20 -3.49 2.18
CA GLU A 75 -21.04 -4.12 3.48
C GLU A 75 -19.71 -3.70 4.10
N TRP A 76 -19.74 -3.32 5.39
CA TRP A 76 -18.54 -3.00 6.15
C TRP A 76 -18.21 -4.11 7.14
N ILE A 77 -16.98 -4.62 7.06
CA ILE A 77 -16.44 -5.64 7.93
C ILE A 77 -15.23 -5.04 8.67
N ALA A 78 -15.30 -5.03 9.99
CA ALA A 78 -14.32 -4.38 10.86
C ALA A 78 -13.47 -5.41 11.60
N PRO A 79 -12.31 -5.84 11.06
CA PRO A 79 -11.35 -6.63 11.81
C PRO A 79 -10.64 -5.76 12.87
N HIS A 80 -10.04 -6.40 13.88
CA HIS A 80 -9.10 -5.74 14.78
C HIS A 80 -7.89 -5.18 14.00
N MET A 81 -7.39 -4.01 14.43
CA MET A 81 -6.23 -3.36 13.81
C MET A 81 -5.03 -4.31 13.68
N GLY A 82 -4.44 -4.41 12.48
CA GLY A 82 -3.21 -5.17 12.25
C GLY A 82 -3.39 -6.70 12.15
N THR A 83 -4.63 -7.19 12.08
CA THR A 83 -4.96 -8.62 12.04
C THR A 83 -5.36 -9.12 10.64
N ASP A 84 -5.14 -8.32 9.60
CA ASP A 84 -5.53 -8.62 8.20
C ASP A 84 -4.99 -9.97 7.70
N VAL A 85 -3.74 -10.31 8.04
CA VAL A 85 -3.12 -11.58 7.64
C VAL A 85 -3.85 -12.77 8.27
N ALA A 86 -4.31 -12.67 9.52
CA ALA A 86 -5.08 -13.73 10.16
C ALA A 86 -6.44 -13.93 9.46
N LEU A 87 -7.13 -12.84 9.11
CA LEU A 87 -8.36 -12.90 8.33
C LEU A 87 -8.12 -13.56 6.95
N MET A 88 -7.08 -13.15 6.22
CA MET A 88 -6.75 -13.74 4.92
C MET A 88 -6.38 -15.23 5.03
N LEU A 89 -5.67 -15.63 6.08
CA LEU A 89 -5.34 -17.04 6.34
C LEU A 89 -6.60 -17.86 6.66
N GLY A 90 -7.55 -17.33 7.44
CA GLY A 90 -8.82 -18.01 7.69
C GLY A 90 -9.66 -18.21 6.42
N ILE A 91 -9.68 -17.20 5.54
CA ILE A 91 -10.32 -17.30 4.21
C ILE A 91 -9.60 -18.37 3.38
N ALA A 92 -8.27 -18.29 3.27
CA ALA A 92 -7.46 -19.23 2.51
C ALA A 92 -7.61 -20.68 3.00
N HIS A 93 -7.62 -20.89 4.31
CA HIS A 93 -7.83 -22.21 4.90
C HIS A 93 -9.21 -22.76 4.53
N THR A 94 -10.25 -21.91 4.58
CA THR A 94 -11.60 -22.31 4.18
C THR A 94 -11.64 -22.72 2.70
N LEU A 95 -10.90 -22.04 1.82
CA LEU A 95 -10.78 -22.46 0.42
C LEU A 95 -10.20 -23.88 0.32
N VAL A 96 -9.12 -24.16 1.04
CA VAL A 96 -8.47 -25.49 1.02
C VAL A 96 -9.35 -26.58 1.61
N GLU A 97 -10.03 -26.31 2.72
CA GLU A 97 -10.92 -27.26 3.39
C GLU A 97 -12.09 -27.70 2.49
N ASN A 98 -12.51 -26.84 1.55
CA ASN A 98 -13.62 -27.10 0.62
C ASN A 98 -13.16 -27.44 -0.81
N ASP A 99 -11.85 -27.57 -1.04
CA ASP A 99 -11.25 -27.80 -2.37
C ASP A 99 -11.65 -26.73 -3.41
N TRP A 100 -11.62 -25.47 -2.99
CA TRP A 100 -12.05 -24.30 -3.77
C TRP A 100 -10.90 -23.48 -4.35
N GLN A 101 -9.65 -23.80 -4.01
CA GLN A 101 -8.47 -23.20 -4.60
C GLN A 101 -8.32 -23.62 -6.08
N ASP A 102 -7.80 -22.74 -6.92
CA ASP A 102 -7.50 -23.05 -8.32
C ASP A 102 -6.13 -23.72 -8.45
N ASP A 103 -6.10 -25.05 -8.31
CA ASP A 103 -4.87 -25.85 -8.43
C ASP A 103 -4.17 -25.70 -9.79
N ALA A 104 -4.93 -25.48 -10.86
CA ALA A 104 -4.37 -25.30 -12.20
C ALA A 104 -3.62 -23.97 -12.31
N PHE A 105 -4.17 -22.90 -11.73
CA PHE A 105 -3.48 -21.61 -11.63
C PHE A 105 -2.26 -21.71 -10.72
N LEU A 106 -2.42 -22.28 -9.52
CA LEU A 106 -1.33 -22.44 -8.54
C LEU A 106 -0.15 -23.20 -9.16
N THR A 107 -0.41 -24.31 -9.84
CA THR A 107 0.63 -25.11 -10.51
C THR A 107 1.33 -24.36 -11.64
N ARG A 108 0.57 -23.63 -12.47
CA ARG A 108 1.09 -22.99 -13.68
C ARG A 108 1.78 -21.65 -13.42
N CYS A 109 1.34 -20.91 -12.41
CA CYS A 109 1.66 -19.49 -12.24
C CYS A 109 2.36 -19.17 -10.92
N THR A 110 2.57 -20.13 -10.03
CA THR A 110 3.18 -19.89 -8.70
C THR A 110 4.29 -20.90 -8.38
N SER A 111 5.02 -20.66 -7.29
CA SER A 111 5.96 -21.62 -6.72
C SER A 111 5.88 -21.60 -5.19
N GLY A 112 6.09 -22.74 -4.54
CA GLY A 112 6.12 -22.85 -3.08
C GLY A 112 4.74 -22.92 -2.42
N TYR A 113 3.67 -23.17 -3.20
CA TYR A 113 2.32 -23.33 -2.65
C TYR A 113 2.23 -24.54 -1.70
N ASP A 114 2.90 -25.63 -2.00
CA ASP A 114 3.00 -26.82 -1.15
C ASP A 114 3.57 -26.49 0.24
N ILE A 115 4.61 -25.65 0.29
CA ILE A 115 5.20 -25.19 1.56
C ILE A 115 4.20 -24.33 2.33
N PHE A 116 3.51 -23.42 1.65
CA PHE A 116 2.50 -22.56 2.25
C PHE A 116 1.29 -23.36 2.77
N ALA A 117 0.79 -24.32 1.99
CA ALA A 117 -0.36 -25.15 2.33
C ALA A 117 -0.11 -25.95 3.61
N ARG A 118 1.10 -26.52 3.80
CA ARG A 118 1.46 -27.21 5.05
C ARG A 118 1.43 -26.31 6.28
N TYR A 119 1.79 -25.03 6.15
CA TYR A 119 1.63 -24.06 7.24
C TYR A 119 0.17 -23.70 7.47
N LEU A 120 -0.60 -23.57 6.39
CA LEU A 120 -2.02 -23.23 6.45
C LEU A 120 -2.83 -24.32 7.17
N THR A 121 -2.60 -25.59 6.83
CA THR A 121 -3.28 -26.75 7.43
C THR A 121 -2.74 -27.15 8.81
N GLY A 122 -1.63 -26.53 9.25
CA GLY A 122 -0.99 -26.84 10.52
C GLY A 122 -0.07 -28.06 10.49
N GLU A 123 0.21 -28.65 9.33
CA GLU A 123 1.18 -29.75 9.19
C GLU A 123 2.58 -29.34 9.64
N SER A 124 2.99 -28.09 9.37
CA SER A 124 4.36 -27.63 9.71
C SER A 124 4.54 -27.11 11.13
N ASP A 125 3.46 -26.68 11.82
CA ASP A 125 3.54 -26.02 13.13
C ASP A 125 2.52 -26.51 14.17
N GLY A 126 1.67 -27.48 13.82
CA GLY A 126 0.65 -28.08 14.69
C GLY A 126 -0.63 -27.24 14.85
N VAL A 127 -0.79 -26.12 14.15
CA VAL A 127 -1.94 -25.22 14.31
C VAL A 127 -2.59 -24.93 12.96
N ALA A 128 -3.74 -25.55 12.69
CA ALA A 128 -4.54 -25.24 11.51
C ALA A 128 -5.06 -23.79 11.57
N LYS A 129 -4.92 -23.04 10.48
CA LYS A 129 -5.33 -21.62 10.39
C LYS A 129 -6.82 -21.48 10.06
N THR A 130 -7.67 -22.20 10.79
CA THR A 130 -9.12 -22.30 10.55
C THR A 130 -9.83 -20.94 10.66
N ALA A 131 -11.08 -20.89 10.21
CA ALA A 131 -11.94 -19.72 10.40
C ALA A 131 -12.13 -19.36 11.89
N GLU A 132 -12.23 -20.35 12.78
CA GLU A 132 -12.27 -20.15 14.24
C GLU A 132 -10.98 -19.53 14.79
N TRP A 133 -9.83 -20.06 14.35
CA TRP A 133 -8.52 -19.53 14.72
C TRP A 133 -8.40 -18.06 14.28
N ALA A 134 -8.78 -17.76 13.04
CA ALA A 134 -8.74 -16.41 12.51
C ALA A 134 -9.70 -15.48 13.27
N ALA A 135 -10.93 -15.94 13.55
CA ALA A 135 -11.95 -15.18 14.27
C ALA A 135 -11.51 -14.77 15.67
N ALA A 136 -10.81 -15.65 16.40
CA ALA A 136 -10.27 -15.36 17.71
C ALA A 136 -9.22 -14.24 17.70
N ILE A 137 -8.51 -14.05 16.58
CA ILE A 137 -7.48 -13.03 16.42
C ILE A 137 -8.08 -11.73 15.86
N CYS A 138 -8.78 -11.82 14.73
CA CYS A 138 -9.22 -10.66 13.97
C CYS A 138 -10.58 -10.11 14.41
N GLY A 139 -11.34 -10.81 15.25
CA GLY A 139 -12.64 -10.36 15.75
C GLY A 139 -13.80 -10.48 14.74
N VAL A 140 -13.53 -10.92 13.51
CA VAL A 140 -14.58 -11.23 12.51
C VAL A 140 -15.11 -12.63 12.78
N LYS A 141 -16.44 -12.80 12.85
CA LYS A 141 -17.06 -14.11 13.12
C LYS A 141 -16.62 -15.17 12.10
N ALA A 142 -16.37 -16.39 12.54
CA ALA A 142 -15.95 -17.50 11.69
C ALA A 142 -16.92 -17.74 10.51
N ASP A 143 -18.24 -17.63 10.75
CA ASP A 143 -19.24 -17.75 9.69
C ASP A 143 -19.07 -16.71 8.58
N LYS A 144 -18.73 -15.47 8.95
CA LYS A 144 -18.46 -14.40 7.99
C LYS A 144 -17.16 -14.66 7.23
N ILE A 145 -16.14 -15.22 7.88
CA ILE A 145 -14.89 -15.63 7.20
C ILE A 145 -15.16 -16.71 6.16
N ARG A 146 -15.99 -17.72 6.50
CA ARG A 146 -16.42 -18.76 5.56
C ARG A 146 -17.24 -18.21 4.40
N GLU A 147 -18.18 -17.31 4.70
CA GLU A 147 -18.98 -16.61 3.71
C GLU A 147 -18.09 -15.85 2.72
N LEU A 148 -17.08 -15.11 3.20
CA LEU A 148 -16.12 -14.41 2.34
C LEU A 148 -15.37 -15.39 1.41
N ALA A 149 -14.91 -16.54 1.93
CA ALA A 149 -14.23 -17.55 1.13
C ALA A 149 -15.14 -18.10 0.02
N GLN A 150 -16.37 -18.46 0.35
CA GLN A 150 -17.36 -18.94 -0.62
C GLN A 150 -17.66 -17.88 -1.68
N LEU A 151 -17.92 -16.64 -1.26
CA LEU A 151 -18.24 -15.54 -2.17
C LEU A 151 -17.10 -15.26 -3.15
N PHE A 152 -15.86 -15.26 -2.68
CA PHE A 152 -14.69 -15.00 -3.50
C PHE A 152 -14.41 -16.12 -4.50
N HIS A 153 -14.68 -17.38 -4.11
CA HIS A 153 -14.56 -18.55 -4.98
C HIS A 153 -15.64 -18.55 -6.08
N GLU A 154 -16.92 -18.40 -5.70
CA GLU A 154 -18.06 -18.52 -6.63
C GLU A 154 -18.16 -17.37 -7.65
N ASN A 155 -17.43 -16.27 -7.45
CA ASN A 155 -17.59 -15.06 -8.23
C ASN A 155 -16.26 -14.42 -8.64
N THR A 156 -16.25 -13.78 -9.82
CA THR A 156 -15.17 -12.85 -10.19
C THR A 156 -15.09 -11.71 -9.19
N THR A 157 -13.96 -11.63 -8.48
CA THR A 157 -13.72 -10.76 -7.33
C THR A 157 -12.47 -9.92 -7.55
N MET A 158 -12.59 -8.61 -7.33
CA MET A 158 -11.47 -7.67 -7.37
C MET A 158 -11.08 -7.24 -5.96
N LEU A 159 -9.87 -7.63 -5.53
CA LEU A 159 -9.28 -7.23 -4.26
C LEU A 159 -8.50 -5.91 -4.42
N MET A 160 -9.13 -4.78 -4.06
CA MET A 160 -8.51 -3.46 -4.12
C MET A 160 -7.92 -3.10 -2.75
N ALA A 161 -6.60 -3.25 -2.61
CA ALA A 161 -5.93 -2.98 -1.34
C ALA A 161 -5.30 -1.59 -1.28
N GLY A 162 -5.44 -0.95 -0.13
CA GLY A 162 -4.76 0.29 0.22
C GLY A 162 -3.36 0.06 0.79
N TRP A 163 -2.66 1.17 1.03
CA TRP A 163 -1.30 1.15 1.60
C TRP A 163 -1.27 1.35 3.12
N GLY A 164 -2.42 1.44 3.80
CA GLY A 164 -2.50 1.61 5.25
C GLY A 164 -1.91 0.41 6.00
N MET A 165 -2.41 -0.79 5.71
CA MET A 165 -2.06 -2.03 6.41
C MET A 165 -0.56 -2.44 6.37
N GLN A 166 0.21 -1.94 5.39
CA GLN A 166 1.67 -2.21 5.33
C GLN A 166 2.52 -1.23 6.13
N ARG A 167 1.98 -0.09 6.56
CA ARG A 167 2.73 0.92 7.33
C ARG A 167 2.69 0.60 8.83
N GLN A 168 3.06 -0.63 9.17
CA GLN A 168 3.03 -1.21 10.51
C GLN A 168 4.16 -2.24 10.65
N GLN A 169 4.42 -2.70 11.87
CA GLN A 169 5.37 -3.80 12.11
C GLN A 169 4.96 -5.05 11.29
N TYR A 170 5.95 -5.71 10.69
CA TYR A 170 5.74 -6.85 9.76
C TYR A 170 4.90 -6.49 8.53
N GLY A 171 4.98 -5.23 8.09
CA GLY A 171 4.17 -4.63 7.01
C GLY A 171 4.19 -5.42 5.69
N GLU A 172 5.33 -6.05 5.40
CA GLU A 172 5.56 -6.85 4.20
C GLU A 172 4.61 -8.06 4.08
N GLN A 173 4.12 -8.59 5.20
CA GLN A 173 3.27 -9.78 5.21
C GLN A 173 1.87 -9.53 4.61
N LYS A 174 1.36 -8.29 4.67
CA LYS A 174 -0.05 -7.98 4.37
C LYS A 174 -0.34 -8.08 2.88
N HIS A 175 0.43 -7.36 2.07
CA HIS A 175 0.31 -7.46 0.61
C HIS A 175 0.82 -8.79 0.08
N TRP A 176 1.81 -9.42 0.74
CA TRP A 176 2.27 -10.76 0.35
C TRP A 176 1.12 -11.78 0.50
N MET A 177 0.45 -11.81 1.65
CA MET A 177 -0.68 -12.70 1.88
C MET A 177 -1.89 -12.37 0.98
N LEU A 178 -2.16 -11.10 0.69
CA LEU A 178 -3.22 -10.71 -0.25
C LEU A 178 -2.97 -11.28 -1.66
N VAL A 179 -1.73 -11.22 -2.15
CA VAL A 179 -1.36 -11.78 -3.46
C VAL A 179 -1.45 -13.31 -3.43
N THR A 180 -1.05 -13.95 -2.34
CA THR A 180 -1.23 -15.40 -2.14
C THR A 180 -2.71 -15.79 -2.23
N LEU A 181 -3.58 -15.09 -1.50
CA LEU A 181 -5.04 -15.32 -1.55
C LEU A 181 -5.59 -15.11 -2.97
N ALA A 182 -5.19 -14.04 -3.67
CA ALA A 182 -5.61 -13.80 -5.05
C ALA A 182 -5.13 -14.89 -6.01
N ALA A 183 -3.95 -15.48 -5.77
CA ALA A 183 -3.42 -16.59 -6.54
C ALA A 183 -4.19 -17.90 -6.27
N MET A 184 -4.55 -18.17 -5.02
CA MET A 184 -5.42 -19.30 -4.65
C MET A 184 -6.79 -19.22 -5.31
N LEU A 185 -7.33 -18.01 -5.50
CA LEU A 185 -8.59 -17.80 -6.23
C LEU A 185 -8.45 -17.99 -7.75
N GLY A 186 -7.24 -17.98 -8.31
CA GLY A 186 -6.99 -18.24 -9.73
C GLY A 186 -7.40 -17.13 -10.72
N GLN A 187 -7.93 -16.01 -10.24
CA GLN A 187 -8.55 -14.98 -11.09
C GLN A 187 -7.58 -13.91 -11.61
N ILE A 188 -6.30 -13.98 -11.24
CA ILE A 188 -5.27 -13.02 -11.68
C ILE A 188 -5.13 -13.05 -13.21
N GLY A 189 -5.29 -11.87 -13.82
CA GLY A 189 -5.20 -11.70 -15.28
C GLY A 189 -6.54 -11.80 -16.01
N THR A 190 -7.63 -12.15 -15.31
CA THR A 190 -8.99 -12.12 -15.89
C THR A 190 -9.59 -10.71 -15.82
N PRO A 191 -10.50 -10.33 -16.74
CA PRO A 191 -11.20 -9.05 -16.64
C PRO A 191 -12.02 -8.94 -15.35
N GLY A 192 -11.66 -8.01 -14.47
CA GLY A 192 -12.37 -7.80 -13.21
C GLY A 192 -11.97 -8.72 -12.05
N GLY A 193 -11.03 -9.64 -12.26
CA GLY A 193 -10.54 -10.57 -11.23
C GLY A 193 -9.10 -10.30 -10.79
N GLY A 194 -8.73 -10.83 -9.63
CA GLY A 194 -7.39 -10.69 -9.04
C GLY A 194 -7.31 -9.56 -8.03
N PHE A 195 -6.24 -8.76 -8.09
CA PHE A 195 -6.00 -7.68 -7.12
C PHE A 195 -5.49 -6.40 -7.79
N GLY A 196 -5.64 -5.28 -7.11
CA GLY A 196 -4.99 -4.03 -7.49
C GLY A 196 -4.61 -3.19 -6.27
N LEU A 197 -3.42 -2.60 -6.34
CA LEU A 197 -2.78 -1.94 -5.21
C LEU A 197 -2.75 -0.42 -5.32
N SER A 198 -3.46 0.18 -6.28
CA SER A 198 -3.36 1.63 -6.54
C SER A 198 -4.68 2.30 -6.93
N TYR A 199 -5.84 1.63 -6.81
CA TYR A 199 -7.14 2.28 -7.09
C TYR A 199 -7.46 3.47 -6.18
N HIS A 200 -6.77 3.56 -5.04
CA HIS A 200 -6.93 4.61 -4.06
C HIS A 200 -5.92 5.75 -4.24
N PHE A 201 -4.93 5.62 -5.12
CA PHE A 201 -3.83 6.58 -5.27
C PHE A 201 -3.77 7.16 -6.68
N ALA A 202 -3.69 8.48 -6.80
CA ALA A 202 -3.46 9.22 -8.05
C ALA A 202 -4.37 8.77 -9.22
N ASN A 203 -5.64 8.48 -8.92
CA ASN A 203 -6.64 8.00 -9.88
C ASN A 203 -6.21 6.73 -10.65
N GLY A 204 -5.48 5.84 -9.97
CA GLY A 204 -5.09 4.55 -10.50
C GLY A 204 -6.29 3.77 -11.02
N GLY A 205 -6.17 3.25 -12.23
CA GLY A 205 -7.28 2.66 -12.97
C GLY A 205 -7.89 3.58 -14.02
N ASN A 206 -7.58 4.86 -14.08
CA ASN A 206 -8.04 5.68 -15.20
C ASN A 206 -7.44 5.17 -16.54
N PRO A 207 -8.24 5.11 -17.64
CA PRO A 207 -7.70 4.77 -18.94
C PRO A 207 -6.61 5.76 -19.37
N THR A 208 -5.38 5.26 -19.53
CA THR A 208 -4.25 6.05 -20.02
C THR A 208 -4.56 6.65 -21.38
N ARG A 209 -4.34 7.96 -21.54
CA ARG A 209 -4.48 8.65 -22.82
C ARG A 209 -3.29 8.33 -23.72
N ARG A 210 -3.50 8.39 -25.03
CA ARG A 210 -2.43 8.22 -26.03
C ARG A 210 -1.76 9.57 -26.29
N ALA A 211 -0.86 9.98 -25.40
CA ALA A 211 -0.08 11.21 -25.52
C ALA A 211 1.38 10.96 -25.11
N ALA A 212 2.28 11.86 -25.48
CA ALA A 212 3.66 11.83 -25.02
C ALA A 212 3.73 12.17 -23.52
N VAL A 213 4.68 11.56 -22.81
CA VAL A 213 5.04 11.94 -21.43
C VAL A 213 6.02 13.10 -21.51
N LEU A 214 5.75 14.18 -20.78
CA LEU A 214 6.67 15.31 -20.68
C LEU A 214 7.91 14.90 -19.89
N GLY A 215 9.09 15.27 -20.39
CA GLY A 215 10.35 15.10 -19.66
C GLY A 215 10.43 16.09 -18.49
N SER A 216 11.20 15.73 -17.46
CA SER A 216 11.49 16.59 -16.31
C SER A 216 12.99 16.80 -16.15
N MET A 217 13.37 17.85 -15.42
CA MET A 217 14.75 17.99 -14.94
C MET A 217 15.09 16.79 -14.05
N GLN A 218 16.23 16.16 -14.31
CA GLN A 218 16.70 15.03 -13.51
C GLN A 218 17.48 15.52 -12.29
N GLY A 219 17.34 14.82 -11.17
CA GLY A 219 18.19 15.00 -9.99
C GLY A 219 19.63 14.51 -10.18
N SER A 220 19.95 13.95 -11.35
CA SER A 220 21.29 13.53 -11.76
C SER A 220 21.80 14.38 -12.91
N VAL A 221 23.04 14.83 -12.82
CA VAL A 221 23.74 15.54 -13.90
C VAL A 221 24.56 14.56 -14.74
N ALA A 222 24.76 14.86 -16.03
CA ALA A 222 25.63 14.06 -16.88
C ALA A 222 27.07 14.09 -16.34
N GLY A 223 27.64 12.91 -16.06
CA GLY A 223 28.94 12.79 -15.38
C GLY A 223 28.90 13.02 -13.87
N GLY A 224 27.71 13.20 -13.29
CA GLY A 224 27.51 13.23 -11.84
C GLY A 224 27.69 11.85 -11.21
N VAL A 225 28.09 11.84 -9.95
CA VAL A 225 28.14 10.62 -9.14
C VAL A 225 26.86 10.49 -8.35
N ASP A 226 26.33 9.27 -8.31
CA ASP A 226 25.20 8.91 -7.44
C ASP A 226 25.62 9.07 -5.96
N ALA A 227 24.65 9.14 -5.04
CA ALA A 227 24.97 9.18 -3.62
C ALA A 227 25.91 8.02 -3.24
N VAL A 228 27.04 8.35 -2.60
CA VAL A 228 28.09 7.38 -2.23
C VAL A 228 27.54 6.33 -1.27
N GLU A 229 26.66 6.73 -0.37
CA GLU A 229 25.99 5.85 0.59
C GLU A 229 24.49 6.16 0.67
N LYS A 230 23.67 5.10 0.78
CA LYS A 230 22.20 5.19 0.84
C LYS A 230 21.68 4.44 2.06
N ILE A 231 20.86 5.11 2.87
CA ILE A 231 20.15 4.51 4.01
C ILE A 231 18.66 4.36 3.68
N PRO A 232 17.95 3.37 4.26
CA PRO A 232 16.49 3.32 4.17
C PRO A 232 15.90 4.59 4.81
N VAL A 233 15.00 5.27 4.10
CA VAL A 233 14.55 6.64 4.42
C VAL A 233 14.07 6.84 5.87
N ALA A 234 13.35 5.85 6.43
CA ALA A 234 12.83 5.92 7.81
C ALA A 234 13.87 5.58 8.89
N ARG A 235 15.15 5.41 8.54
CA ARG A 235 16.26 5.14 9.47
C ARG A 235 17.09 6.38 9.80
N ILE A 236 16.67 7.57 9.37
CA ILE A 236 17.45 8.80 9.59
C ILE A 236 17.77 9.06 11.07
N VAL A 237 16.82 8.88 12.00
CA VAL A 237 17.07 9.05 13.44
C VAL A 237 18.10 8.04 13.96
N GLU A 238 18.00 6.76 13.56
CA GLU A 238 18.97 5.74 13.96
C GLU A 238 20.36 6.02 13.40
N ALA A 239 20.44 6.51 12.16
CA ALA A 239 21.69 6.88 11.51
C ALA A 239 22.38 8.05 12.21
N LEU A 240 21.62 9.11 12.53
CA LEU A 240 22.13 10.24 13.31
C LEU A 240 22.57 9.79 14.70
N GLU A 241 21.85 8.85 15.30
CA GLU A 241 22.15 8.43 16.65
C GLU A 241 23.40 7.57 16.78
N ASN A 242 23.66 6.73 15.78
CA ASN A 242 24.64 5.64 15.85
C ASN A 242 25.58 5.58 14.63
N PRO A 243 26.41 6.61 14.37
CA PRO A 243 27.41 6.55 13.29
C PRO A 243 28.30 5.30 13.38
N GLY A 244 28.48 4.61 12.25
CA GLY A 244 29.31 3.40 12.15
C GLY A 244 28.67 2.10 12.65
N ALA A 245 27.51 2.16 13.32
CA ALA A 245 26.80 0.96 13.78
C ALA A 245 26.27 0.12 12.62
N GLU A 246 26.26 -1.20 12.80
CA GLU A 246 25.79 -2.14 11.78
C GLU A 246 24.26 -2.26 11.78
N TYR A 247 23.68 -2.42 10.58
CA TYR A 247 22.27 -2.73 10.40
C TYR A 247 22.05 -3.68 9.22
N GLN A 248 20.94 -4.42 9.26
CA GLN A 248 20.51 -5.29 8.17
C GLN A 248 19.47 -4.58 7.30
N HIS A 249 19.63 -4.68 5.99
CA HIS A 249 18.62 -4.22 5.05
C HIS A 249 18.59 -5.10 3.81
N ASN A 250 17.45 -5.75 3.58
CA ASN A 250 17.21 -6.58 2.40
C ASN A 250 18.32 -7.63 2.15
N GLY A 251 18.71 -8.36 3.20
CA GLY A 251 19.75 -9.39 3.14
C GLY A 251 21.20 -8.87 3.15
N MET A 252 21.42 -7.55 3.32
CA MET A 252 22.74 -6.96 3.35
C MET A 252 23.09 -6.39 4.73
N ALA A 253 24.29 -6.71 5.23
CA ALA A 253 24.92 -5.99 6.33
C ALA A 253 25.43 -4.63 5.82
N ARG A 254 25.06 -3.55 6.49
CA ARG A 254 25.45 -2.17 6.18
C ARG A 254 25.85 -1.44 7.46
N ARG A 255 26.44 -0.26 7.32
CA ARG A 255 26.77 0.63 8.44
C ARG A 255 26.16 2.01 8.24
N PHE A 256 25.78 2.66 9.33
CA PHE A 256 25.28 4.03 9.25
C PHE A 256 26.43 5.02 8.98
N PRO A 257 26.23 5.99 8.07
CA PRO A 257 27.20 7.06 7.84
C PRO A 257 27.27 8.02 9.03
N ASP A 258 28.40 8.73 9.15
CA ASP A 258 28.54 9.88 10.04
C ASP A 258 27.98 11.15 9.37
N ILE A 259 26.70 11.40 9.57
CA ILE A 259 25.98 12.52 8.92
C ILE A 259 26.23 13.80 9.72
N ARG A 260 27.10 14.67 9.21
CA ARG A 260 27.44 15.96 9.83
C ARG A 260 26.73 17.17 9.21
N PHE A 261 26.17 17.03 8.00
CA PHE A 261 25.46 18.08 7.29
C PHE A 261 24.15 17.56 6.71
N ILE A 262 23.07 18.32 6.89
CA ILE A 262 21.76 18.03 6.28
C ILE A 262 21.31 19.24 5.49
N TRP A 263 21.01 19.04 4.20
CA TRP A 263 20.25 19.99 3.39
C TRP A 263 18.92 19.36 3.02
N TRP A 264 17.82 20.00 3.43
CA TRP A 264 16.47 19.61 3.05
C TRP A 264 15.78 20.67 2.19
N ALA A 265 15.10 20.25 1.12
CA ALA A 265 14.24 21.10 0.32
C ALA A 265 12.90 20.40 0.05
N GLY A 266 11.78 21.06 0.34
CA GLY A 266 10.44 20.56 0.00
C GLY A 266 9.97 19.33 0.79
N GLY A 267 9.94 19.40 2.13
CA GLY A 267 9.39 18.33 2.96
C GLY A 267 9.19 18.73 4.43
N ALA A 268 8.47 17.89 5.18
CA ALA A 268 8.04 18.19 6.55
C ALA A 268 8.56 17.14 7.56
N ASN A 269 9.86 17.17 7.85
CA ASN A 269 10.56 16.17 8.68
C ASN A 269 9.92 15.95 10.06
N PHE A 270 9.53 17.05 10.70
CA PHE A 270 8.90 17.05 12.01
C PHE A 270 7.40 16.70 11.98
N THR A 271 6.83 16.48 10.79
CA THR A 271 5.44 16.04 10.61
C THR A 271 5.37 14.59 10.12
N HIS A 272 6.28 14.16 9.24
CA HIS A 272 6.19 12.85 8.59
C HIS A 272 6.91 11.72 9.35
N HIS A 273 7.86 12.05 10.24
CA HIS A 273 8.71 11.09 10.92
C HIS A 273 8.13 10.78 12.29
N GLN A 274 8.36 9.56 12.76
CA GLN A 274 7.79 9.06 14.00
C GLN A 274 8.59 9.58 15.20
N ASP A 275 7.97 9.56 16.39
CA ASP A 275 8.58 10.00 17.65
C ASP A 275 9.30 11.37 17.55
N THR A 276 8.50 12.43 17.50
CA THR A 276 8.99 13.80 17.32
C THR A 276 10.00 14.21 18.39
N ASN A 277 9.86 13.74 19.64
CA ASN A 277 10.77 14.10 20.71
C ASN A 277 12.15 13.47 20.50
N ARG A 278 12.20 12.19 20.12
CA ARG A 278 13.46 11.52 19.75
C ARG A 278 14.07 12.15 18.50
N LEU A 279 13.25 12.50 17.50
CA LEU A 279 13.70 13.23 16.33
C LEU A 279 14.37 14.54 16.73
N ILE A 280 13.75 15.38 17.57
CA ILE A 280 14.33 16.66 18.02
C ILE A 280 15.73 16.46 18.61
N GLN A 281 15.91 15.44 19.45
CA GLN A 281 17.20 15.11 20.06
C GLN A 281 18.23 14.66 19.02
N ALA A 282 17.87 13.76 18.11
CA ALA A 282 18.75 13.30 17.04
C ALA A 282 19.11 14.42 16.06
N TRP A 283 18.19 15.35 15.82
CA TRP A 283 18.35 16.51 14.95
C TRP A 283 19.36 17.53 15.48
N GLN A 284 19.80 17.43 16.75
CA GLN A 284 20.89 18.27 17.30
C GLN A 284 22.29 17.71 17.00
N LYS A 285 22.41 16.55 16.36
CA LYS A 285 23.70 15.87 16.13
C LYS A 285 24.48 16.38 14.91
N PRO A 286 23.85 16.70 13.75
CA PRO A 286 24.54 17.35 12.65
C PRO A 286 25.12 18.70 13.07
N GLU A 287 26.21 19.11 12.44
CA GLU A 287 26.88 20.39 12.70
C GLU A 287 26.24 21.56 11.96
N LEU A 288 25.54 21.25 10.86
CA LEU A 288 24.86 22.25 10.06
C LEU A 288 23.62 21.66 9.39
N ILE A 289 22.51 22.36 9.56
CA ILE A 289 21.21 22.03 8.99
C ILE A 289 20.69 23.21 8.19
N VAL A 290 20.57 23.01 6.88
CA VAL A 290 20.05 23.97 5.93
C VAL A 290 18.68 23.52 5.45
N ILE A 291 17.68 24.40 5.59
CA ILE A 291 16.33 24.15 5.13
C ILE A 291 15.96 25.17 4.04
N SER A 292 15.64 24.68 2.85
CA SER A 292 15.07 25.48 1.76
C SER A 292 13.55 25.32 1.74
N GLU A 293 12.83 26.38 2.08
CA GLU A 293 11.39 26.31 2.35
C GLU A 293 10.70 27.66 2.09
N CYS A 294 9.42 27.61 1.70
CA CYS A 294 8.58 28.78 1.44
C CYS A 294 7.74 29.21 2.65
N PHE A 295 7.67 28.38 3.69
CA PHE A 295 6.93 28.63 4.94
C PHE A 295 7.77 28.43 6.21
N TRP A 296 7.40 29.09 7.31
CA TRP A 296 8.01 28.92 8.63
C TRP A 296 7.57 27.62 9.35
N THR A 297 7.86 26.47 8.74
CA THR A 297 7.51 25.13 9.23
C THR A 297 8.30 24.74 10.48
N ALA A 298 7.91 23.63 11.13
CA ALA A 298 8.67 23.07 12.23
C ALA A 298 10.10 22.69 11.82
N ALA A 299 10.33 22.22 10.59
CA ALA A 299 11.68 21.97 10.09
C ALA A 299 12.51 23.25 9.97
N ALA A 300 11.93 24.32 9.40
CA ALA A 300 12.62 25.62 9.29
C ALA A 300 12.97 26.21 10.67
N ARG A 301 12.11 26.00 11.69
CA ARG A 301 12.37 26.43 13.08
C ARG A 301 13.50 25.67 13.79
N HIS A 302 13.88 24.50 13.27
CA HIS A 302 14.98 23.67 13.79
C HIS A 302 16.16 23.61 12.82
N ALA A 303 16.34 24.66 12.01
CA ALA A 303 17.46 24.81 11.09
C ALA A 303 18.45 25.84 11.63
N ASP A 304 19.73 25.69 11.26
CA ASP A 304 20.74 26.74 11.48
C ASP A 304 20.60 27.85 10.42
N ILE A 305 20.29 27.46 9.18
CA ILE A 305 20.09 28.39 8.05
C ILE A 305 18.76 28.06 7.36
N VAL A 306 17.92 29.07 7.21
CA VAL A 306 16.68 29.00 6.41
C VAL A 306 16.88 29.78 5.12
N LEU A 307 16.72 29.11 3.99
CA LEU A 307 16.78 29.72 2.66
C LEU A 307 15.36 29.83 2.08
N PRO A 308 14.81 31.04 1.89
CA PRO A 308 13.45 31.20 1.39
C PRO A 308 13.35 30.78 -0.08
N ALA A 309 12.41 29.88 -0.36
CA ALA A 309 12.04 29.47 -1.72
C ALA A 309 10.72 30.12 -2.16
N THR A 310 10.53 30.30 -3.47
CA THR A 310 9.25 30.72 -4.04
C THR A 310 8.28 29.54 -4.15
N THR A 311 6.97 29.82 -4.08
CA THR A 311 5.92 28.86 -4.41
C THR A 311 5.80 28.67 -5.92
N SER A 312 5.04 27.65 -6.34
CA SER A 312 4.75 27.43 -7.76
C SER A 312 3.98 28.58 -8.43
N PHE A 313 3.30 29.44 -7.68
CA PHE A 313 2.52 30.57 -8.23
C PHE A 313 3.37 31.80 -8.58
N GLU A 314 4.64 31.81 -8.18
CA GLU A 314 5.56 32.94 -8.36
C GLU A 314 6.60 32.68 -9.47
N ARG A 315 6.44 31.58 -10.21
CA ARG A 315 7.32 31.18 -11.31
C ARG A 315 6.52 30.45 -12.40
N ASN A 316 7.13 30.32 -13.58
CA ASN A 316 6.54 29.60 -14.71
C ASN A 316 7.05 28.16 -14.74
N ASP A 317 6.16 27.20 -14.99
CA ASP A 317 6.49 25.78 -15.14
C ASP A 317 5.48 25.08 -16.08
N LEU A 318 5.75 23.83 -16.44
CA LEU A 318 4.85 22.95 -17.20
C LEU A 318 4.61 21.67 -16.40
N THR A 319 3.34 21.34 -16.14
CA THR A 319 2.91 20.14 -15.39
C THR A 319 1.97 19.28 -16.20
#